data_AF-A0A963WQ37-F1
#
_entry.id   AF-A0A963WQ37-F1
#
_cell.length_a   1.000
_cell.length_b   1.000
_cell.length_c   1.000
_cell.angle_alpha   90.00
_cell.angle_beta   90.00
_cell.angle_gamma   90.00
#
_symmetry.space_group_name_H-M   'P 1'
#
loop_
_entity.id
_entity.type
_entity.pdbx_description
1 polymer ?
#
loop_
_entity_poly.entity_id
_entity_poly.type
_entity_poly.pdbx_seq_one_letter_code
_entity_poly.pdbx_strand_id
1 'polypeptide(L)'
;LIFAFIVMVGTRNLGAAILAGTVVFSHWVLDWLVHAPDLTFAGGDHKFGLGLWNYPYIEIPLELLLVLGSFTFYMRRTKGPMGPAFVLLLVMLAMQLFNWFGPEPSPNQTLFFVTALVAFGIVTLLAKWVGDTRWHKSKVGLAVPSSYR
;
A
#
# COMPACT_ATOMS: atom_id res chain seq x y z
N LEU A 1 -2.99 -5.28 -17.09
CA LEU A 1 -3.89 -6.24 -17.79
C LEU A 1 -3.50 -7.69 -17.58
N ILE A 2 -2.23 -8.08 -17.78
CA ILE A 2 -1.76 -9.46 -17.51
C ILE A 2 -2.07 -9.91 -16.07
N PHE A 3 -1.80 -9.08 -15.07
CA PHE A 3 -2.12 -9.42 -13.67
C PHE A 3 -3.61 -9.66 -13.42
N ALA A 4 -4.48 -8.81 -13.97
CA ALA A 4 -5.94 -9.00 -13.89
C ALA A 4 -6.37 -10.32 -14.54
N PHE A 5 -5.76 -10.70 -15.67
CA PHE A 5 -6.00 -11.98 -16.33
C PHE A 5 -5.53 -13.16 -15.48
N ILE A 6 -4.35 -13.07 -14.85
CA ILE A 6 -3.86 -14.10 -13.92
C ILE A 6 -4.84 -14.27 -12.75
N VAL A 7 -5.30 -13.17 -12.16
CA VAL A 7 -6.32 -13.21 -11.08
C VAL A 7 -7.62 -13.82 -11.59
N MET A 8 -8.08 -13.46 -12.78
CA MET A 8 -9.27 -14.05 -13.40
C MET A 8 -9.13 -15.57 -13.53
N VAL A 9 -8.05 -16.06 -14.12
CA VAL A 9 -7.86 -17.50 -14.35
C VAL A 9 -7.70 -18.26 -13.03
N GLY A 10 -6.92 -17.71 -12.09
CA GLY A 10 -6.64 -18.34 -10.81
C GLY A 10 -7.83 -18.37 -9.84
N THR A 11 -8.67 -17.33 -9.85
CA THR A 11 -9.82 -17.21 -8.93
C THR A 11 -11.17 -17.55 -9.59
N ARG A 12 -11.23 -17.57 -10.92
CA ARG A 12 -12.46 -17.64 -11.72
C ARG A 12 -13.50 -16.57 -11.33
N ASN A 13 -13.05 -15.40 -10.91
CA ASN A 13 -13.89 -14.32 -10.41
C ASN A 13 -13.61 -13.00 -11.16
N LEU A 14 -14.58 -12.56 -11.97
CA LEU A 14 -14.49 -11.32 -12.74
C LEU A 14 -14.38 -10.08 -11.85
N GLY A 15 -15.13 -10.03 -10.75
CA GLY A 15 -15.07 -8.90 -9.82
C GLY A 15 -13.67 -8.75 -9.20
N ALA A 16 -13.06 -9.86 -8.78
CA ALA A 16 -11.70 -9.86 -8.25
C ALA A 16 -10.66 -9.44 -9.31
N ALA A 17 -10.82 -9.93 -10.54
CA ALA A 17 -9.95 -9.57 -11.66
C ALA A 17 -10.04 -8.08 -12.02
N ILE A 18 -11.25 -7.53 -12.11
CA ILE A 18 -11.47 -6.10 -12.36
C ILE A 18 -10.83 -5.27 -11.25
N LEU A 19 -11.10 -5.61 -9.98
CA LEU A 19 -10.53 -4.88 -8.84
C LEU A 19 -8.99 -4.91 -8.86
N ALA A 20 -8.39 -6.08 -9.07
CA ALA A 20 -6.95 -6.22 -9.18
C ALA A 20 -6.37 -5.41 -10.35
N GLY A 21 -7.03 -5.42 -11.50
CA GLY A 21 -6.65 -4.64 -12.67
C GLY A 21 -6.70 -3.13 -12.41
N THR A 22 -7.79 -2.66 -11.80
CA THR A 22 -7.98 -1.24 -11.44
C THR A 22 -6.91 -0.78 -10.46
N VAL A 23 -6.60 -1.56 -9.42
CA VAL A 23 -5.54 -1.23 -8.45
C VAL A 23 -4.18 -1.10 -9.15
N VAL A 24 -3.80 -2.07 -9.99
CA VAL A 24 -2.53 -2.00 -10.72
C VAL A 24 -2.48 -0.80 -11.67
N PHE A 25 -3.56 -0.53 -12.40
CA PHE A 25 -3.63 0.63 -13.30
C PHE A 25 -3.57 1.96 -12.54
N SER A 26 -4.22 2.05 -11.38
CA SER A 26 -4.22 3.25 -10.55
C SER A 26 -2.82 3.67 -10.13
N HIS A 27 -1.88 2.72 -10.01
CA HIS A 27 -0.51 3.01 -9.64
C HIS A 27 0.15 3.93 -10.67
N TRP A 28 0.08 3.61 -11.96
CA TRP A 28 0.67 4.45 -13.01
C TRP A 28 0.07 5.87 -13.02
N VAL A 29 -1.23 6.00 -12.79
CA VAL A 29 -1.91 7.30 -12.75
C VAL A 29 -1.46 8.13 -11.54
N LEU A 30 -1.31 7.49 -10.38
CA LEU A 30 -0.79 8.14 -9.17
C LEU A 30 0.68 8.50 -9.35
N ASP A 31 1.48 7.65 -9.98
CA ASP A 31 2.88 7.91 -10.29
C ASP A 31 2.98 9.17 -11.17
N TRP A 32 2.15 9.29 -12.19
CA TRP A 32 2.11 10.48 -13.06
C TRP A 32 1.87 11.78 -12.27
N LEU A 33 1.07 11.72 -11.20
CA LEU A 33 0.86 12.88 -10.32
C LEU A 33 2.09 13.20 -9.47
N VAL A 34 2.74 12.18 -8.90
CA VAL A 34 3.74 12.39 -7.85
C VAL A 34 5.18 12.52 -8.37
N HIS A 35 5.53 11.74 -9.39
CA HIS A 35 6.87 11.71 -9.95
C HIS A 35 7.21 12.99 -10.71
N ALA A 36 8.50 13.35 -10.68
CA ALA A 36 9.08 14.28 -11.66
C ALA A 36 8.93 13.71 -13.09
N PRO A 37 9.27 14.47 -14.15
CA PRO A 37 9.23 13.95 -15.52
C PRO A 37 10.27 12.83 -15.79
N ASP A 38 10.06 11.65 -15.23
CA ASP A 38 10.93 10.47 -15.31
C ASP A 38 10.19 9.21 -15.84
N LEU A 39 8.85 9.20 -15.76
CA LEU A 39 8.00 8.09 -16.21
C LEU A 39 7.94 8.02 -17.72
N THR A 40 7.86 6.80 -18.26
CA THR A 40 7.66 6.55 -19.69
C THR A 40 6.40 5.76 -19.91
N PHE A 41 5.79 5.92 -21.09
CA PHE A 41 4.84 4.93 -21.58
C PHE A 41 5.62 3.81 -22.26
N ALA A 42 5.57 2.61 -21.67
CA ALA A 42 6.14 1.38 -22.24
C ALA A 42 7.62 1.50 -22.69
N GLY A 43 8.42 2.33 -22.00
CA GLY A 43 9.84 2.52 -22.33
C GLY A 43 10.13 3.47 -23.49
N GLY A 44 9.16 4.27 -23.93
CA GLY A 44 9.36 5.30 -24.95
C GLY A 44 10.19 6.50 -24.48
N ASP A 45 10.53 7.38 -25.43
CA ASP A 45 11.45 8.51 -25.20
C ASP A 45 10.82 9.68 -24.43
N HIS A 46 9.50 9.84 -24.53
CA HIS A 46 8.78 10.92 -23.84
C HIS A 46 8.63 10.63 -22.35
N LYS A 47 8.96 11.65 -21.55
CA LYS A 47 8.86 11.60 -20.09
C LYS A 47 7.62 12.32 -19.58
N PHE A 48 6.98 11.74 -18.56
CA PHE A 48 5.74 12.24 -17.95
C PHE A 48 5.91 12.36 -16.44
N GLY A 49 5.22 13.32 -15.83
CA GLY A 49 5.21 13.53 -14.38
C GLY A 49 4.85 14.97 -14.03
N LEU A 50 4.06 15.16 -12.97
CA LEU A 50 3.67 16.50 -12.48
C LEU A 50 4.53 16.97 -11.30
N GLY A 51 5.28 16.07 -10.66
CA GLY A 51 6.29 16.39 -9.66
C GLY A 51 5.73 16.82 -8.31
N LEU A 52 4.61 16.27 -7.84
CA LEU A 52 4.05 16.60 -6.52
C LEU A 52 5.06 16.37 -5.38
N TRP A 53 5.93 15.36 -5.50
CA TRP A 53 6.98 15.08 -4.51
C TRP A 53 8.07 16.16 -4.41
N ASN A 54 8.11 17.12 -5.35
CA ASN A 54 9.00 18.29 -5.22
C ASN A 54 8.48 19.33 -4.21
N TYR A 55 7.31 19.11 -3.60
CA TYR A 55 6.67 20.03 -2.66
C TYR A 55 6.45 19.38 -1.30
N PRO A 56 7.46 19.30 -0.41
CA PRO A 56 7.37 18.63 0.90
C PRO A 56 6.18 19.07 1.76
N TYR A 57 5.84 20.36 1.71
CA TYR A 57 4.69 20.90 2.44
C TYR A 57 3.31 20.40 1.96
N ILE A 58 3.26 19.74 0.79
CA ILE A 58 2.07 19.16 0.19
C ILE A 58 2.12 17.63 0.27
N GLU A 59 3.24 17.00 -0.15
CA GLU A 59 3.37 15.54 -0.12
C GLU A 59 3.26 14.97 1.30
N ILE A 60 3.97 15.55 2.29
CA ILE A 60 4.03 15.01 3.65
C ILE A 60 2.63 14.97 4.29
N PRO A 61 1.83 16.07 4.29
CA PRO A 61 0.47 15.99 4.80
C PRO A 61 -0.43 15.01 4.04
N LEU A 62 -0.27 14.91 2.71
CA LEU A 62 -1.07 14.02 1.88
C LEU A 62 -0.76 12.54 2.21
N GLU A 63 0.51 12.18 2.32
CA GLU A 63 0.96 10.83 2.67
C GLU A 63 0.51 10.44 4.08
N LEU A 64 0.64 11.34 5.06
CA LEU A 64 0.11 11.12 6.41
C LEU A 64 -1.40 10.94 6.42
N LEU A 65 -2.14 11.74 5.64
CA LEU A 65 -3.58 11.63 5.53
C LEU A 65 -3.99 10.29 4.92
N LEU A 66 -3.26 9.82 3.90
CA LEU A 66 -3.52 8.51 3.28
C LEU A 66 -3.24 7.36 4.24
N VAL A 67 -2.11 7.39 4.96
CA VAL A 67 -1.74 6.34 5.93
C VAL A 67 -2.71 6.32 7.10
N LEU A 68 -2.93 7.46 7.77
CA LEU A 68 -3.80 7.56 8.93
C LEU A 68 -5.28 7.39 8.56
N GLY A 69 -5.69 7.88 7.39
CA GLY A 69 -7.04 7.73 6.85
C GLY A 69 -7.34 6.26 6.53
N SER A 70 -6.42 5.57 5.87
CA SER A 70 -6.55 4.14 5.58
C SER A 70 -6.57 3.29 6.85
N PHE A 71 -5.69 3.60 7.80
CA PHE A 71 -5.68 2.95 9.12
C PHE A 71 -7.02 3.16 9.85
N THR A 72 -7.50 4.41 9.91
CA THR A 72 -8.78 4.75 10.55
C THR A 72 -9.94 4.03 9.88
N PHE A 73 -9.97 4.00 8.55
CA PHE A 73 -10.97 3.27 7.79
C PHE A 73 -10.94 1.77 8.10
N TYR A 74 -9.76 1.16 8.08
CA TYR A 74 -9.57 -0.26 8.39
C TYR A 74 -10.05 -0.60 9.80
N MET A 75 -9.68 0.21 10.80
CA MET A 75 -10.09 0.02 12.19
C MET A 75 -11.60 0.22 12.39
N ARG A 76 -12.22 1.14 11.63
CA ARG A 76 -13.68 1.32 11.65
C ARG A 76 -14.41 0.12 11.05
N ARG A 77 -13.84 -0.56 10.06
CA ARG A 77 -14.46 -1.70 9.36
C ARG A 77 -14.18 -3.07 9.97
N THR A 78 -13.17 -3.19 10.83
CA THR A 78 -12.75 -4.47 11.42
C THR A 78 -12.87 -4.50 12.95
N LYS A 79 -12.95 -5.71 13.51
CA LYS A 79 -12.86 -6.02 14.95
C LYS A 79 -11.72 -6.99 15.20
N GLY A 80 -11.11 -6.93 16.38
CA GLY A 80 -9.99 -7.75 16.80
C GLY A 80 -9.01 -6.98 17.69
N PRO A 81 -7.89 -7.59 18.09
CA PRO A 81 -6.88 -6.96 18.92
C PRO A 81 -6.33 -5.67 18.29
N MET A 82 -6.15 -4.63 19.10
CA MET A 82 -5.61 -3.34 18.65
C MET A 82 -4.10 -3.40 18.41
N GLY A 83 -3.38 -4.16 19.24
CA GLY A 83 -1.92 -4.26 19.23
C GLY A 83 -1.30 -4.53 17.85
N PRO A 84 -1.67 -5.61 17.15
CA PRO A 84 -1.12 -5.90 15.82
C PRO A 84 -1.31 -4.77 14.81
N ALA A 85 -2.50 -4.15 14.80
CA ALA A 85 -2.79 -3.05 13.89
C ALA A 85 -1.92 -1.82 14.19
N PHE A 86 -1.73 -1.48 15.47
CA PHE A 86 -0.84 -0.39 15.86
C PHE A 86 0.64 -0.70 15.58
N VAL A 87 1.08 -1.96 15.70
CA VAL A 87 2.43 -2.36 15.28
C VAL A 87 2.63 -2.10 13.80
N LEU A 88 1.67 -2.50 12.94
CA LEU A 88 1.73 -2.20 11.51
C LEU A 88 1.79 -0.69 11.25
N LEU A 89 0.93 0.10 11.92
CA LEU A 89 0.94 1.56 11.78
C LEU A 89 2.30 2.17 12.17
N LEU A 90 2.87 1.76 13.30
CA LEU A 90 4.15 2.27 13.78
C LEU A 90 5.29 1.91 12.83
N VAL A 91 5.31 0.68 12.29
CA VAL A 91 6.31 0.27 11.29
C VAL A 91 6.15 1.10 10.01
N MET A 92 4.93 1.31 9.52
CA MET A 92 4.68 2.14 8.34
C MET A 92 5.11 3.59 8.56
N LEU A 93 4.81 4.17 9.73
CA LEU A 93 5.24 5.54 10.06
C LEU A 93 6.77 5.63 10.23
N ALA A 94 7.42 4.62 10.80
CA ALA A 94 8.87 4.59 10.91
C ALA A 94 9.53 4.50 9.52
N MET A 95 8.98 3.68 8.62
CA MET A 95 9.42 3.62 7.23
C MET A 95 9.16 4.93 6.48
N GLN A 96 8.03 5.59 6.75
CA GLN A 96 7.72 6.90 6.18
C GLN A 96 8.72 7.97 6.63
N LEU A 97 9.07 8.00 7.91
CA LEU A 97 10.12 8.87 8.43
C LEU A 97 11.48 8.56 7.80
N PHE A 98 11.81 7.28 7.63
CA PHE A 98 13.03 6.87 6.92
C PHE A 98 13.01 7.27 5.44
N ASN A 99 11.84 7.25 4.78
CA ASN A 99 11.70 7.69 3.40
C ASN A 99 12.01 9.19 3.23
N TRP A 100 11.56 10.05 4.17
CA TRP A 100 11.80 11.50 4.07
C TRP A 100 13.17 11.94 4.59
N PHE A 101 13.67 11.30 5.65
CA PHE A 101 14.86 11.76 6.38
C PHE A 101 16.03 10.78 6.35
N GLY A 102 15.85 9.61 5.72
CA GLY A 102 16.90 8.63 5.56
C GLY A 102 18.01 9.09 4.61
N PRO A 103 19.15 8.41 4.62
CA PRO A 103 20.22 8.68 3.66
C PRO A 103 19.75 8.37 2.23
N GLU A 104 20.44 8.96 1.25
CA GLU A 104 20.21 8.61 -0.15
C GLU A 104 20.35 7.10 -0.38
N PRO A 105 19.52 6.52 -1.28
CA PRO A 105 19.60 5.11 -1.62
C PRO A 105 21.00 4.68 -2.05
N SER A 106 21.36 3.42 -1.77
CA SER A 106 22.66 2.88 -2.15
C SER A 106 22.87 2.98 -3.67
N PRO A 107 24.05 3.44 -4.15
CA PRO A 107 24.37 3.43 -5.57
C PRO A 107 24.50 2.00 -6.13
N ASN A 108 24.62 0.98 -5.27
CA ASN A 108 24.57 -0.42 -5.68
C ASN A 108 23.12 -0.84 -5.94
N GLN A 109 22.78 -0.98 -7.22
CA GLN A 109 21.43 -1.31 -7.67
C GLN A 109 20.91 -2.64 -7.09
N THR A 110 21.75 -3.67 -7.03
CA THR A 110 21.35 -4.96 -6.44
C THR A 110 21.00 -4.80 -4.98
N LEU A 111 21.80 -4.05 -4.23
CA LEU A 111 21.52 -3.80 -2.81
C LEU A 111 20.22 -3.01 -2.65
N PHE A 112 20.00 -1.97 -3.46
CA PHE A 112 18.76 -1.19 -3.47
C PHE A 112 17.51 -2.05 -3.72
N PHE A 113 17.54 -2.93 -4.74
CA PHE A 113 16.40 -3.79 -5.03
C PHE A 113 16.16 -4.83 -3.93
N VAL A 114 17.21 -5.40 -3.35
CA VAL A 114 17.08 -6.36 -2.24
C VAL A 114 16.52 -5.70 -1.00
N THR A 115 17.00 -4.50 -0.62
CA THR A 115 16.46 -3.79 0.54
C THR A 115 15.02 -3.37 0.32
N ALA A 116 14.65 -2.88 -0.86
CA ALA A 116 13.27 -2.57 -1.21
C ALA A 116 12.37 -3.82 -1.11
N LEU A 117 12.80 -4.95 -1.70
CA LEU A 117 12.05 -6.21 -1.65
C LEU A 117 11.84 -6.69 -0.21
N VAL A 118 12.87 -6.62 0.63
CA VAL A 118 12.79 -6.98 2.05
C VAL A 118 11.85 -6.05 2.79
N ALA A 119 11.95 -4.73 2.59
CA ALA A 119 11.10 -3.75 3.25
C ALA A 119 9.62 -3.95 2.90
N PHE A 120 9.28 -4.07 1.61
CA PHE A 120 7.91 -4.35 1.17
C PHE A 120 7.43 -5.74 1.61
N GLY A 121 8.31 -6.73 1.65
CA GLY A 121 8.03 -8.07 2.18
C GLY A 121 7.63 -8.04 3.66
N ILE A 122 8.38 -7.32 4.49
CA ILE A 122 8.08 -7.16 5.93
C ILE A 122 6.70 -6.52 6.13
N VAL A 123 6.43 -5.40 5.45
CA VAL A 123 5.12 -4.72 5.57
C VAL A 123 3.99 -5.62 5.10
N THR A 124 4.19 -6.38 4.02
CA THR A 124 3.19 -7.34 3.50
C THR A 124 2.89 -8.45 4.50
N LEU A 125 3.93 -9.03 5.12
CA LEU A 125 3.77 -10.09 6.12
C LEU A 125 3.09 -9.56 7.40
N LEU A 126 3.43 -8.34 7.84
CA LEU A 126 2.74 -7.68 8.95
C LEU A 126 1.27 -7.40 8.62
N ALA A 127 0.99 -6.90 7.42
CA ALA A 127 -0.38 -6.68 6.96
C ALA A 127 -1.18 -7.99 6.91
N LYS A 128 -0.57 -9.09 6.46
CA LYS A 128 -1.17 -10.42 6.51
C LYS A 128 -1.48 -10.84 7.95
N TRP A 129 -0.52 -10.72 8.87
CA TRP A 129 -0.71 -11.06 10.29
C TRP A 129 -1.83 -10.22 10.94
N VAL A 130 -1.90 -8.93 10.63
CA VAL A 130 -2.99 -8.06 11.07
C VAL A 130 -4.34 -8.49 10.47
N GLY A 131 -4.35 -8.94 9.22
CA GLY A 131 -5.52 -9.49 8.54
C GLY A 131 -5.99 -10.83 9.14
N ASP A 132 -5.07 -11.67 9.58
CA ASP A 132 -5.38 -12.96 10.21
C ASP A 132 -5.91 -12.80 11.65
N THR A 133 -5.61 -11.67 12.31
CA THR A 133 -6.01 -11.40 13.71
C THR A 133 -7.29 -10.55 13.82
N ARG A 134 -7.82 -10.05 12.70
CA ARG A 134 -8.99 -9.16 12.66
C ARG A 134 -10.01 -9.61 11.63
N TRP A 135 -11.28 -9.29 11.83
CA TRP A 135 -12.36 -9.66 10.91
C TRP A 135 -13.28 -8.48 10.62
N HIS A 136 -13.93 -8.51 9.45
CA HIS A 136 -14.90 -7.49 9.04
C HIS A 136 -16.12 -7.48 9.97
N LYS A 137 -16.55 -6.28 10.38
CA LYS A 137 -17.74 -6.09 11.24
C LYS A 137 -19.05 -6.59 10.63
N SER A 138 -19.11 -6.66 9.30
CA SER A 138 -20.27 -7.20 8.57
C SER A 138 -20.32 -8.72 8.57
N LYS A 139 -19.27 -9.43 9.01
CA LYS A 139 -19.33 -10.87 9.20
C LYS A 139 -20.20 -11.17 10.43
N VAL A 140 -21.35 -11.76 10.19
CA VAL A 140 -22.28 -12.27 11.23
C VAL A 140 -22.23 -13.80 11.20
N GLY A 141 -22.12 -14.43 12.37
CA GLY A 141 -22.06 -15.89 12.53
C GLY A 141 -21.81 -16.31 13.98
N LEU A 142 -22.18 -17.55 14.32
CA LEU A 142 -22.18 -18.11 15.69
C LEU A 142 -20.81 -18.12 16.40
N ALA A 143 -19.71 -17.96 15.66
CA ALA A 143 -18.34 -17.93 16.18
C ALA A 143 -17.75 -16.50 16.30
N VAL A 144 -18.52 -15.45 16.03
CA VAL A 144 -18.06 -14.07 16.22
C VAL A 144 -18.43 -13.64 17.64
N PRO A 145 -17.46 -13.41 18.55
CA PRO A 145 -17.77 -12.91 19.88
C PRO A 145 -18.52 -11.59 19.74
N SER A 146 -19.76 -11.55 20.21
CA SER A 146 -20.57 -10.34 20.27
C SER A 146 -20.10 -9.44 21.42
N SER A 147 -18.80 -9.27 21.64
CA SER A 147 -18.31 -8.49 22.76
C SER A 147 -17.99 -7.05 22.33
N TYR A 148 -18.49 -6.12 23.14
CA TYR A 148 -18.54 -4.66 23.03
C TYR A 148 -19.78 -4.08 22.32
N ARG A 149 -20.87 -4.07 23.09
CA ARG A 149 -21.69 -2.85 23.27
C ARG A 149 -20.98 -1.94 24.26
#